data_AF-A0A967LEK9-F1
#
_entry.id   AF-A0A967LEK9-F1
#
_cell.length_a   1.000
_cell.length_b   1.000
_cell.length_c   1.000
_cell.angle_alpha   90.00
_cell.angle_beta   90.00
_cell.angle_gamma   90.00
#
_symmetry.space_group_name_H-M   'P 1'
#
loop_
_entity.id
_entity.type
_entity.pdbx_description
1 polymer ?
#
loop_
_entity_poly.entity_id
_entity_poly.type
_entity_poly.pdbx_seq_one_letter_code
_entity_poly.pdbx_strand_id
1 'polypeptide(L)'
;MEDILALYTQPEDPKRPLVCMDEVPKQLLSDVRPSIPAQPGKPARVDYEYQRNGVANLFMFFEPFRGQRHVKVTDTRTRVDWAQAMKMLSDEIHPEAEREDHCGTR
;
A
#
# COMPACT_ATOMS: atom_id res chain seq x y z
N MET A 1 -9.76 -7.53 -19.67
CA MET A 1 -8.65 -6.57 -19.89
C MET A 1 -9.22 -5.25 -20.39
N GLU A 2 -10.00 -5.27 -21.47
CA GLU A 2 -10.68 -4.08 -22.01
C GLU A 2 -11.55 -3.34 -20.97
N ASP A 3 -12.29 -4.06 -20.12
CA ASP A 3 -13.13 -3.41 -19.08
C ASP A 3 -12.31 -2.60 -18.08
N ILE A 4 -11.12 -3.09 -17.72
CA ILE A 4 -10.20 -2.36 -16.83
C ILE A 4 -9.69 -1.13 -17.56
N LEU A 5 -9.21 -1.28 -18.80
CA LEU A 5 -8.71 -0.15 -19.60
C LEU A 5 -9.80 0.91 -19.79
N ALA A 6 -11.05 0.52 -20.02
CA ALA A 6 -12.19 1.42 -20.13
C ALA A 6 -12.35 2.28 -18.87
N LEU A 7 -12.22 1.71 -17.66
CA LEU A 7 -12.26 2.47 -16.40
C LEU A 7 -11.17 3.55 -16.33
N TYR A 8 -9.95 3.26 -16.79
CA TYR A 8 -8.85 4.23 -16.81
C TYR A 8 -9.04 5.34 -17.85
N THR A 9 -9.91 5.16 -18.84
CA THR A 9 -10.22 6.19 -19.84
C THR A 9 -11.38 7.09 -19.45
N GLN A 10 -12.11 6.78 -18.37
CA GLN A 10 -13.22 7.60 -17.90
C GLN A 10 -12.71 8.91 -17.31
N PRO A 11 -13.51 10.00 -17.40
CA PRO A 11 -13.21 11.23 -16.68
C PRO A 11 -13.21 10.95 -15.16
N GLU A 12 -12.37 11.67 -14.43
CA GLU A 12 -12.35 11.58 -12.97
C GLU A 12 -13.72 12.00 -12.40
N ASP A 13 -14.30 11.13 -11.56
CA ASP A 13 -15.49 11.41 -10.77
C ASP A 13 -15.12 11.40 -9.28
N PRO A 14 -15.17 12.55 -8.58
CA PRO A 14 -14.85 12.63 -7.16
C PRO A 14 -15.72 11.74 -6.26
N LYS A 15 -16.93 11.39 -6.70
CA LYS A 15 -17.85 10.52 -5.96
C LYS A 15 -17.65 9.04 -6.23
N ARG A 16 -16.94 8.70 -7.31
CA ARG A 16 -16.62 7.32 -7.71
C ARG A 16 -15.11 7.21 -7.93
N PRO A 17 -14.29 7.36 -6.87
CA PRO A 17 -12.84 7.37 -7.00
C PRO A 17 -12.35 6.00 -7.52
N LEU A 18 -11.51 6.04 -8.56
CA LEU A 18 -10.79 4.86 -9.02
C LEU A 18 -9.64 4.60 -8.07
N VAL A 19 -9.68 3.47 -7.36
CA VAL A 19 -8.65 3.07 -6.41
C VAL A 19 -8.13 1.69 -6.78
N CYS A 20 -6.81 1.57 -6.92
CA CYS A 20 -6.13 0.29 -7.04
C CYS A 20 -5.67 -0.16 -5.65
N MET A 21 -6.05 -1.37 -5.24
CA MET A 21 -5.57 -1.97 -4.00
C MET A 21 -4.62 -3.13 -4.31
N ASP A 22 -3.50 -3.17 -3.62
CA ASP A 22 -2.61 -4.35 -3.58
C ASP A 22 -2.00 -4.52 -2.17
N GLU A 23 -1.35 -5.65 -1.94
CA GLU A 23 -0.69 -5.95 -0.67
C GLU A 23 0.69 -6.58 -0.86
N VAL A 24 1.63 -6.24 0.03
CA VAL A 24 2.97 -6.85 0.03
C VAL A 24 3.50 -7.10 1.44
N PRO A 25 4.05 -8.29 1.73
CA PRO A 25 4.81 -8.52 2.94
C PRO A 25 6.21 -7.88 2.82
N LYS A 26 6.60 -7.09 3.82
CA LYS A 26 7.93 -6.48 3.91
C LYS A 26 8.72 -7.10 5.05
N GLN A 27 9.85 -7.71 4.72
CA GLN A 27 10.84 -8.12 5.71
C GLN A 27 11.46 -6.90 6.38
N LEU A 28 11.52 -6.92 7.70
CA LEU A 28 12.18 -5.90 8.50
C LEU A 28 13.61 -6.37 8.74
N LEU A 29 14.58 -5.68 8.16
CA LEU A 29 16.00 -6.03 8.24
C LEU A 29 16.75 -4.93 8.97
N SER A 30 17.69 -5.30 9.82
CA SER A 30 18.67 -4.38 10.42
C SER A 30 20.09 -4.85 10.13
N ASP A 31 21.00 -3.89 10.01
CA ASP A 31 22.42 -4.19 9.86
C ASP A 31 22.96 -4.80 11.17
N VAL A 32 23.75 -5.87 11.06
CA VAL A 32 24.42 -6.45 12.24
C VAL A 32 25.60 -5.58 12.69
N ARG A 33 26.21 -4.86 11.73
CA ARG A 33 27.38 -4.01 11.97
C ARG A 33 27.13 -2.60 11.43
N PRO A 34 27.60 -1.56 12.13
CA PRO A 34 27.50 -0.19 11.64
C PRO A 34 28.28 -0.02 10.34
N SER A 35 27.70 0.75 9.41
CA SER A 35 28.38 1.09 8.17
C SER A 35 29.63 1.93 8.44
N ILE A 36 30.66 1.73 7.62
CA ILE A 36 31.90 2.50 7.69
C ILE A 36 31.78 3.67 6.71
N PRO A 37 31.85 4.93 7.17
CA PRO A 37 31.74 6.09 6.29
C PRO A 37 32.92 6.18 5.32
N ALA A 38 32.71 6.89 4.22
CA ALA A 38 33.76 7.14 3.24
C ALA A 38 34.92 7.97 3.86
N GLN A 39 36.13 7.70 3.40
CA GLN A 39 37.35 8.45 3.70
C GLN A 39 38.09 8.75 2.39
N PRO A 40 39.00 9.74 2.34
CA PRO A 40 39.83 9.95 1.14
C PRO A 40 40.52 8.66 0.68
N GLY A 41 40.25 8.25 -0.57
CA GLY A 41 40.77 6.98 -1.14
C GLY A 41 40.06 5.71 -0.68
N LYS A 42 39.00 5.78 0.13
CA LYS A 42 38.22 4.61 0.61
C LYS A 42 36.71 4.89 0.51
N PRO A 43 35.97 4.17 -0.34
CA PRO A 43 34.51 4.35 -0.42
C PRO A 43 33.83 3.91 0.88
N ALA A 44 32.59 4.35 1.07
CA ALA A 44 31.73 3.86 2.15
C ALA A 44 31.55 2.34 2.02
N ARG A 45 31.51 1.64 3.15
CA ARG A 45 31.36 0.17 3.19
C ARG A 45 30.18 -0.18 4.08
N VAL A 46 29.31 -1.02 3.56
CA VAL A 46 28.17 -1.61 4.26
C VAL A 46 28.41 -3.11 4.30
N ASP A 47 28.22 -3.71 5.48
CA ASP A 47 28.32 -5.17 5.61
C ASP A 47 27.10 -5.83 4.96
N TYR A 48 27.27 -7.01 4.40
CA TYR A 48 26.18 -7.76 3.78
C TYR A 48 25.36 -8.54 4.82
N GLU A 49 25.91 -8.75 6.01
CA GLU A 49 25.25 -9.47 7.09
C GLU A 49 24.11 -8.63 7.69
N TYR A 50 22.91 -9.20 7.71
CA TYR A 50 21.71 -8.57 8.26
C TYR A 50 21.01 -9.48 9.27
N GLN A 51 20.29 -8.87 10.20
CA GLN A 51 19.39 -9.53 11.12
C GLN A 51 17.95 -9.35 10.64
N ARG A 52 17.19 -10.45 10.62
CA ARG A 52 15.76 -10.43 10.29
C ARG A 52 14.94 -10.19 11.55
N ASN A 53 14.24 -9.07 11.58
CA ASN A 53 13.40 -8.61 12.70
C ASN A 53 11.91 -8.85 12.47
N GLY A 54 11.58 -9.96 11.77
CA GLY A 54 10.22 -10.30 11.41
C GLY A 54 9.77 -9.77 10.05
N VAL A 55 8.45 -9.68 9.88
CA VAL A 55 7.76 -9.27 8.65
C VAL A 55 6.57 -8.40 9.05
N ALA A 56 6.35 -7.31 8.33
CA ALA A 56 5.12 -6.55 8.36
C ALA A 56 4.36 -6.74 7.03
N ASN A 57 3.06 -6.51 7.02
CA ASN A 57 2.24 -6.48 5.82
C ASN A 57 1.82 -5.05 5.51
N LEU A 58 1.92 -4.66 4.24
CA LEU A 58 1.52 -3.36 3.74
C LEU A 58 0.32 -3.54 2.81
N PHE A 59 -0.82 -2.98 3.17
CA PHE A 59 -1.93 -2.74 2.22
C PHE A 59 -1.73 -1.37 1.58
N MET A 60 -1.77 -1.32 0.26
CA MET A 60 -1.50 -0.13 -0.54
C MET A 60 -2.74 0.21 -1.35
N PHE A 61 -3.17 1.47 -1.28
CA PHE A 61 -4.22 2.05 -2.11
C PHE A 61 -3.62 3.15 -2.97
N PHE A 62 -3.80 3.07 -4.28
CA PHE A 62 -3.30 4.05 -5.24
C PHE A 62 -4.43 4.63 -6.08
N GLU A 63 -4.53 5.95 -6.10
CA GLU A 63 -5.46 6.70 -6.94
C GLU A 63 -4.71 7.21 -8.20
N PRO A 64 -4.89 6.58 -9.36
CA PRO A 64 -4.14 6.93 -10.57
C PRO A 64 -4.39 8.35 -11.05
N PHE A 65 -5.62 8.87 -10.93
CA PHE A 65 -5.98 10.21 -11.40
C PHE A 65 -5.43 11.32 -10.50
N ARG A 66 -5.31 11.07 -9.19
CA ARG A 66 -4.83 12.05 -8.21
C ARG A 66 -3.35 11.91 -7.86
N GLY A 67 -2.74 10.79 -8.22
CA GLY A 67 -1.38 10.44 -7.83
C GLY A 67 -1.22 10.17 -6.33
N GLN A 68 -2.32 9.95 -5.60
CA GLN A 68 -2.32 9.76 -4.16
C GLN A 68 -2.11 8.29 -3.79
N ARG A 69 -1.46 8.07 -2.65
CA ARG A 69 -1.02 6.77 -2.16
C ARG A 69 -1.30 6.68 -0.67
N HIS A 70 -2.06 5.67 -0.27
CA HIS A 70 -2.36 5.40 1.14
C HIS A 70 -1.83 4.01 1.50
N VAL A 71 -1.09 3.93 2.61
CA VAL A 71 -0.49 2.69 3.06
C VAL A 71 -0.97 2.39 4.48
N LYS A 72 -1.55 1.20 4.66
CA LYS A 72 -1.84 0.64 5.98
C LYS A 72 -0.83 -0.46 6.28
N VAL A 73 0.03 -0.20 7.27
CA VAL A 73 0.98 -1.18 7.79
C VAL A 73 0.31 -1.98 8.91
N THR A 74 0.51 -3.29 8.89
CA THR A 74 -0.07 -4.27 9.82
C THR A 74 0.98 -5.32 10.17
N ASP A 75 0.91 -5.89 11.37
CA ASP A 75 1.83 -6.96 11.77
C ASP A 75 1.50 -8.29 11.09
N THR A 76 0.23 -8.46 10.68
CA THR A 76 -0.30 -9.67 10.05
C THR A 76 -1.10 -9.37 8.80
N ARG A 77 -1.39 -10.42 8.01
CA ARG A 77 -2.22 -10.34 6.79
C ARG A 77 -3.49 -11.17 6.96
N THR A 78 -4.25 -10.89 8.00
CA THR A 78 -5.51 -11.60 8.27
C THR A 78 -6.67 -10.97 7.49
N ARG A 79 -7.78 -11.70 7.38
CA ARG A 79 -9.03 -11.16 6.83
C ARG A 79 -9.56 -9.97 7.63
N VAL A 80 -9.29 -9.92 8.94
CA VAL A 80 -9.68 -8.80 9.80
C VAL A 80 -8.85 -7.56 9.46
N ASP A 81 -7.53 -7.72 9.27
CA ASP A 81 -6.64 -6.63 8.88
C ASP A 81 -7.05 -6.03 7.54
N TRP A 82 -7.39 -6.89 6.57
CA TRP A 82 -7.92 -6.46 5.26
C TRP A 82 -9.24 -5.70 5.40
N ALA A 83 -10.18 -6.19 6.21
CA ALA A 83 -11.46 -5.53 6.42
C ALA A 83 -11.28 -4.15 7.08
N GLN A 84 -10.33 -4.02 8.01
CA GLN A 84 -9.96 -2.74 8.60
C GLN A 84 -9.32 -1.79 7.58
N ALA A 85 -8.48 -2.30 6.67
CA ALA A 85 -7.90 -1.49 5.59
C ALA A 85 -8.98 -0.98 4.61
N MET A 86 -9.96 -1.82 4.25
CA MET A 86 -11.10 -1.41 3.42
C MET A 86 -12.01 -0.42 4.14
N LYS A 87 -12.21 -0.61 5.45
CA LYS A 87 -12.94 0.34 6.28
C LYS A 87 -12.26 1.71 6.29
N MET A 88 -10.93 1.77 6.45
CA MET A 88 -10.16 3.02 6.33
C MET A 88 -10.38 3.66 4.96
N LEU A 89 -10.30 2.89 3.87
CA LEU A 89 -10.55 3.41 2.53
C LEU A 89 -11.93 4.05 2.39
N SER A 90 -12.98 3.37 2.87
CA SER A 90 -14.36 3.87 2.74
C SER A 90 -14.70 4.98 3.72
N ASP A 91 -14.34 4.85 5.00
CA ASP A 91 -14.84 5.74 6.06
C ASP A 91 -13.91 6.93 6.31
N GLU A 92 -12.61 6.81 6.02
CA GLU A 92 -11.61 7.86 6.30
C GLU A 92 -11.10 8.53 5.03
N ILE A 93 -10.76 7.77 3.98
CA ILE A 93 -10.17 8.31 2.74
C ILE A 93 -11.27 8.86 1.80
N HIS A 94 -12.36 8.11 1.63
CA HIS A 94 -13.47 8.48 0.73
C HIS A 94 -14.85 8.43 1.40
N PRO A 95 -15.09 9.19 2.48
CA PRO A 95 -16.37 9.19 3.18
C PRO A 95 -17.55 9.70 2.31
N GLU A 96 -17.26 10.56 1.33
CA GLU A 96 -18.24 11.19 0.43
C GLU A 96 -18.48 10.39 -0.86
N ALA A 97 -17.83 9.24 -1.02
CA ALA A 97 -18.05 8.40 -2.20
C ALA A 97 -19.46 7.81 -2.20
N GLU A 98 -20.07 7.71 -3.39
CA GLU A 98 -21.38 7.12 -3.54
C GLU A 98 -21.33 5.64 -3.17
N ARG A 99 -22.19 5.24 -2.24
CA ARG A 99 -22.39 3.85 -1.84
C ARG A 99 -23.42 3.25 -2.77
N GLU A 100 -22.99 2.32 -3.62
CA GLU A 100 -23.93 1.53 -4.40
C GLU A 100 -24.57 0.47 -3.49
N ASP A 101 -25.85 0.64 -3.17
CA ASP A 101 -26.66 -0.39 -2.50
C ASP A 101 -26.94 -1.53 -3.49
N HIS A 102 -25.96 -2.38 -3.74
CA HIS A 102 -26.19 -3.68 -4.37
C HIS A 102 -26.68 -4.69 -3.31
N CYS A 103 -27.67 -4.32 -2.49
CA CYS A 103 -28.52 -5.29 -1.81
C CYS A 103 -29.69 -5.65 -2.74
N GLY A 104 -29.35 -6.16 -3.92
CA GLY A 104 -30.29 -6.85 -4.79
C GLY A 104 -30.51 -8.24 -4.24
N THR A 105 -31.68 -8.45 -3.64
CA THR A 105 -32.37 -9.74 -3.48
C THR A 105 -31.92 -10.79 -4.50
N ARG A 106 -31.42 -11.94 -3.99
CA ARG A 106 -31.71 -13.22 -4.63
C ARG A 106 -33.11 -13.66 -4.25
#